data_AF-A0A2E0RUZ2-F1
#
_entry.id   AF-A0A2E0RUZ2-F1
#
_cell.length_a   1.000
_cell.length_b   1.000
_cell.length_c   1.000
_cell.angle_alpha   90.00
_cell.angle_beta   90.00
_cell.angle_gamma   90.00
#
_symmetry.space_group_name_H-M   'P 1'
#
loop_
_entity.id
_entity.type
_entity.pdbx_description
1 polymer ?
#
loop_
_entity_poly.entity_id
_entity_poly.type
_entity_poly.pdbx_seq_one_letter_code
_entity_poly.pdbx_strand_id
1 'polypeptide(L)'
;MKPLVIWLAIVVVVFGVFAVVSRSLQETSRVFVFVDASNPMGPVWRDVPRELDRIADRDDTEFALARGQSRGGELVHSWQDELRWSNVEPFAPCSFADIGTFTETAEADERILLTTPASLDADDCDPSTLVDWEIVLIEP
;
A
#
# COMPACT_ATOMS: atom_id res chain seq x y z
N MET A 1 -25.69 45.22 5.40
CA MET A 1 -24.40 44.50 5.24
C MET A 1 -23.92 43.82 6.53
N LYS A 2 -23.96 44.48 7.71
CA LYS A 2 -23.58 43.88 9.01
C LYS A 2 -24.18 42.49 9.37
N PRO A 3 -25.47 42.20 9.15
CA PRO A 3 -26.03 40.89 9.53
C PRO A 3 -25.47 39.74 8.67
N LEU A 4 -25.12 40.02 7.42
CA LEU A 4 -24.57 39.04 6.50
C LEU A 4 -23.12 38.67 6.88
N VAL A 5 -22.34 39.64 7.36
CA VAL A 5 -20.97 39.43 7.87
C VAL A 5 -20.98 38.58 9.14
N ILE A 6 -21.91 38.85 10.06
CA ILE A 6 -22.06 38.08 11.30
C ILE A 6 -22.46 36.64 10.98
N TRP A 7 -23.41 36.46 10.06
CA TRP A 7 -23.85 35.13 9.65
C TRP A 7 -22.72 34.34 8.98
N LEU A 8 -21.96 34.98 8.09
CA LEU A 8 -20.82 34.37 7.42
C LEU A 8 -19.70 34.00 8.41
N ALA A 9 -19.41 34.84 9.40
CA ALA A 9 -18.44 34.53 10.45
C ALA A 9 -18.84 33.30 11.27
N ILE A 10 -20.12 33.17 11.62
CA ILE A 10 -20.63 31.99 12.33
C ILE A 10 -20.49 30.73 11.47
N VAL A 11 -20.83 30.80 10.19
CA VAL A 11 -20.68 29.67 9.26
C VAL A 11 -19.23 29.22 9.16
N VAL A 12 -18.29 30.16 8.97
CA VAL A 12 -16.86 29.83 8.89
C VAL A 12 -16.36 29.16 10.18
N VAL A 13 -16.79 29.63 11.35
CA VAL A 13 -16.40 29.02 12.63
C VAL A 13 -16.97 27.61 12.77
N VAL A 14 -18.26 27.42 12.48
CA VAL A 14 -18.92 26.11 12.62
C VAL A 14 -18.32 25.09 11.65
N PHE A 15 -18.14 25.45 10.37
CA PHE A 15 -17.54 24.56 9.39
C PHE A 15 -16.06 24.31 9.65
N GLY A 16 -15.31 25.31 10.13
CA GLY A 16 -13.91 25.14 10.52
C GLY A 16 -13.75 24.18 11.69
N VAL A 17 -14.56 24.32 12.74
CA VAL A 17 -14.57 23.40 13.89
C VAL A 17 -14.98 21.99 13.45
N PHE A 18 -16.02 21.86 12.62
CA PHE A 18 -16.46 20.57 12.12
C PHE A 18 -15.39 19.86 11.27
N ALA A 19 -14.69 20.59 10.40
CA ALA A 19 -13.60 20.04 9.60
C ALA A 19 -12.43 19.55 10.46
N VAL A 20 -12.06 20.30 11.51
CA VAL A 20 -11.00 19.88 12.44
C VAL A 20 -11.41 18.64 13.23
N VAL A 21 -12.64 18.60 13.74
CA VAL A 21 -13.15 17.45 14.51
C VAL A 21 -13.27 16.20 13.64
N SER A 22 -13.81 16.33 12.43
CA SER A 22 -13.94 15.20 11.50
C SER A 22 -12.58 14.62 11.11
N ARG A 23 -11.60 15.46 10.77
CA ARG A 23 -10.24 15.01 10.47
C ARG A 23 -9.55 14.36 11.68
N SER A 24 -9.79 14.87 12.89
CA SER A 24 -9.23 14.30 14.11
C SER A 24 -9.88 12.96 14.52
N LEU A 25 -11.02 12.61 13.93
CA LEU A 25 -11.73 11.36 14.17
C LEU A 25 -11.49 10.32 13.07
N GLN A 26 -10.83 10.68 11.97
CA GLN A 26 -10.40 9.71 10.98
C GLN A 26 -9.21 8.93 11.56
N GLU A 27 -9.41 7.62 11.75
CA GLU A 27 -8.32 6.70 12.04
C GLU A 27 -7.41 6.63 10.81
N THR A 28 -6.11 6.80 11.02
CA THR A 28 -5.11 6.65 9.95
C THR A 28 -5.11 5.19 9.51
N SER A 29 -5.49 4.94 8.25
CA SER A 29 -5.53 3.58 7.70
C SER A 29 -4.12 3.06 7.51
N ARG A 30 -3.85 1.81 7.88
CA ARG A 30 -2.55 1.16 7.68
C ARG A 30 -2.61 0.19 6.52
N VAL A 31 -1.85 0.49 5.47
CA VAL A 31 -1.76 -0.33 4.26
C VAL A 31 -0.39 -1.00 4.21
N PHE A 32 -0.37 -2.33 4.23
CA PHE A 32 0.84 -3.11 3.99
C PHE A 32 0.90 -3.56 2.54
N VAL A 33 1.96 -3.16 1.84
CA VAL A 33 2.20 -3.54 0.45
C VAL A 33 3.35 -4.54 0.40
N PHE A 34 3.10 -5.70 -0.18
CA PHE A 34 4.12 -6.68 -0.49
C PHE A 34 4.33 -6.74 -2.00
N VAL A 35 5.57 -6.49 -2.44
CA VAL A 35 5.94 -6.55 -3.85
C VAL A 35 6.66 -7.86 -4.14
N ASP A 36 6.11 -8.64 -5.06
CA ASP A 36 6.81 -9.77 -5.65
C ASP A 36 8.06 -9.27 -6.40
N ALA A 37 9.24 -9.74 -6.00
CA ALA A 37 10.51 -9.39 -6.61
C ALA A 37 11.13 -10.56 -7.40
N SER A 38 10.33 -11.52 -7.82
CA SER A 38 10.81 -12.71 -8.53
C SER A 38 11.06 -12.49 -10.02
N ASN A 39 11.79 -13.43 -10.65
CA ASN A 39 12.16 -13.38 -12.07
C ASN A 39 11.00 -13.03 -13.04
N PRO A 40 9.77 -13.55 -12.89
CA PRO A 40 8.67 -13.23 -13.80
C PRO A 40 8.26 -11.76 -13.79
N MET A 41 8.58 -11.00 -12.74
CA MET A 41 8.34 -9.56 -12.66
C MET A 41 9.27 -8.73 -13.56
N GLY A 42 10.36 -9.30 -14.06
CA GLY A 42 11.37 -8.60 -14.88
C GLY A 42 10.80 -7.74 -16.03
N PRO A 43 9.87 -8.24 -16.87
CA PRO A 43 9.28 -7.47 -17.95
C PRO A 43 8.48 -6.23 -17.50
N VAL A 44 7.84 -6.30 -16.33
CA VAL A 44 6.93 -5.27 -15.80
C VAL A 44 7.55 -4.43 -14.68
N TRP A 45 8.80 -4.71 -14.32
CA TRP A 45 9.45 -4.13 -13.14
C TRP A 45 9.54 -2.60 -13.18
N ARG A 46 9.64 -2.03 -14.38
CA ARG A 46 9.68 -0.57 -14.57
C ARG A 46 8.36 0.12 -14.24
N ASP A 47 7.26 -0.63 -14.17
CA ASP A 47 5.92 -0.11 -13.89
C ASP A 47 5.57 -0.21 -12.40
N VAL A 48 6.32 -1.00 -11.62
CA VAL A 48 6.16 -1.11 -10.15
C VAL A 48 6.14 0.27 -9.46
N PRO A 49 7.08 1.21 -9.72
CA PRO A 49 7.04 2.51 -9.06
C PRO A 49 5.75 3.29 -9.35
N ARG A 50 5.25 3.24 -10.59
CA ARG A 50 4.01 3.92 -10.98
C ARG A 50 2.81 3.33 -10.22
N GLU A 51 2.82 2.03 -10.03
CA GLU A 51 1.74 1.33 -9.35
C GLU A 51 1.77 1.56 -7.84
N LEU A 52 2.96 1.64 -7.24
CA LEU A 52 3.14 2.10 -5.87
C LEU A 52 2.69 3.56 -5.69
N ASP A 53 2.99 4.45 -6.64
CA ASP A 53 2.49 5.84 -6.61
C ASP A 53 0.96 5.89 -6.66
N ARG A 54 0.31 5.02 -7.44
CA ARG A 54 -1.15 4.90 -7.49
C ARG A 54 -1.74 4.42 -6.17
N ILE A 55 -1.08 3.49 -5.48
CA ILE A 55 -1.50 3.00 -4.16
C ILE A 55 -1.31 4.08 -3.09
N ALA A 56 -0.23 4.86 -3.20
CA ALA A 56 0.09 5.96 -2.28
C ALA A 56 -0.82 7.20 -2.44
N ASP A 57 -1.63 7.28 -3.51
CA ASP A 57 -2.59 8.38 -3.75
C ASP A 57 -3.85 8.24 -2.88
N ARG A 58 -3.64 8.16 -1.56
CA ARG A 58 -4.69 8.04 -0.54
C ARG A 58 -4.40 9.00 0.61
N ASP A 59 -5.40 9.77 1.00
CA ASP A 59 -5.31 10.66 2.16
C ASP A 59 -5.36 9.85 3.48
N ASP A 60 -4.75 10.40 4.53
CA ASP A 60 -4.78 9.88 5.91
C ASP A 60 -4.43 8.37 6.02
N THR A 61 -3.42 7.93 5.26
CA THR A 61 -2.96 6.53 5.19
C THR A 61 -1.46 6.41 5.49
N GLU A 62 -1.07 5.43 6.32
CA GLU A 62 0.31 5.01 6.56
C GLU A 62 0.61 3.75 5.76
N PHE A 63 1.80 3.69 5.17
CA PHE A 63 2.25 2.59 4.33
C PHE A 63 3.46 1.89 4.92
N ALA A 64 3.43 0.57 4.88
CA ALA A 64 4.61 -0.27 5.03
C ALA A 64 4.86 -1.05 3.74
N LEU A 65 6.12 -1.24 3.38
CA LEU A 65 6.52 -1.86 2.13
C LEU A 65 7.51 -2.97 2.39
N ALA A 66 7.14 -4.18 1.98
CA ALA A 66 8.04 -5.31 1.89
C ALA A 66 8.16 -5.77 0.45
N ARG A 67 9.25 -6.48 0.17
CA ARG A 67 9.45 -7.22 -1.07
C ARG A 67 9.82 -8.64 -0.74
N GLY A 68 9.55 -9.58 -1.64
CA GLY A 68 10.02 -10.94 -1.42
C GLY A 68 10.01 -11.83 -2.65
N GLN A 69 10.65 -12.96 -2.45
CA GLN A 69 10.92 -13.99 -3.44
C GLN A 69 11.35 -15.26 -2.70
N SER A 70 11.55 -16.37 -3.42
CA SER A 70 12.00 -17.67 -2.85
C SER A 70 13.28 -17.67 -2.01
N ARG A 71 14.08 -16.60 -2.03
CA ARG A 71 15.30 -16.48 -1.20
C ARG A 71 15.10 -15.70 0.10
N GLY A 72 13.91 -15.15 0.32
CA GLY A 72 13.62 -14.33 1.47
C GLY A 72 12.68 -13.18 1.14
N GLY A 73 11.98 -12.70 2.18
CA GLY A 73 11.39 -11.36 2.21
C GLY A 73 12.31 -10.33 2.87
N GLU A 74 12.21 -9.08 2.44
CA GLU A 74 12.89 -7.93 3.03
C GLU A 74 11.89 -6.79 3.22
N LEU A 75 11.83 -6.25 4.45
CA LEU A 75 11.10 -5.03 4.74
C LEU A 75 11.90 -3.83 4.20
N VAL A 76 11.35 -3.11 3.24
CA VAL A 76 11.98 -1.91 2.66
C VAL A 76 11.83 -0.74 3.64
N HIS A 77 10.63 -0.57 4.18
CA HIS A 77 10.35 0.35 5.29
C HIS A 77 9.07 -0.06 6.02
N SER A 78 8.95 0.36 7.28
CA SER A 78 7.73 0.23 8.08
C SER A 78 6.83 1.46 7.88
N TRP A 79 5.84 1.63 8.77
CA TRP A 79 4.79 2.66 8.72
C TRP A 79 5.34 4.08 8.50
N GLN A 80 4.97 4.67 7.36
CA GLN A 80 5.25 6.07 7.02
C GLN A 80 4.27 6.58 5.94
N ASP A 81 4.17 7.89 5.76
CA ASP A 81 3.18 8.52 4.86
C ASP A 81 3.45 8.28 3.36
N GLU A 82 4.64 7.80 2.97
CA GLU A 82 5.06 7.66 1.57
C GLU A 82 5.58 6.24 1.27
N LEU A 83 5.21 5.66 0.13
CA LEU A 83 5.84 4.42 -0.35
C LEU A 83 7.23 4.71 -0.94
N ARG A 84 8.29 4.34 -0.22
CA ARG A 84 9.67 4.52 -0.68
C ARG A 84 10.19 3.27 -1.36
N TRP A 85 10.18 3.31 -2.68
CA TRP A 85 10.73 2.23 -3.48
C TRP A 85 12.26 2.27 -3.58
N SER A 86 12.91 1.11 -3.48
CA SER A 86 14.33 0.95 -3.78
C SER A 86 14.51 0.12 -5.05
N ASN A 87 15.30 0.65 -5.98
CA ASN A 87 15.50 0.03 -7.29
C ASN A 87 16.47 -1.16 -7.18
N VAL A 88 15.92 -2.34 -6.84
CA VAL A 88 16.61 -3.63 -7.00
C VAL A 88 16.18 -4.31 -8.28
N GLU A 89 16.94 -5.30 -8.74
CA GLU A 89 16.54 -6.12 -9.89
C GLU A 89 15.73 -7.31 -9.40
N PRO A 90 14.63 -7.71 -10.07
CA PRO A 90 13.92 -8.94 -9.75
C PRO A 90 14.81 -10.15 -9.95
N PHE A 91 14.82 -11.07 -9.01
CA PHE A 91 15.60 -12.29 -9.13
C PHE A 91 14.98 -13.47 -8.39
N ALA A 92 15.43 -14.67 -8.73
CA ALA A 92 14.99 -15.94 -8.16
C ALA A 92 13.52 -16.31 -8.46
N PRO A 93 13.10 -17.56 -8.19
CA PRO A 93 11.70 -17.97 -8.28
C PRO A 93 10.79 -17.20 -7.31
N CYS A 94 9.49 -17.19 -7.63
CA CYS A 94 8.45 -16.61 -6.78
C CYS A 94 8.25 -17.43 -5.50
N SER A 95 7.98 -16.75 -4.38
CA SER A 95 7.49 -17.38 -3.15
C SER A 95 6.80 -16.36 -2.25
N PHE A 96 5.66 -16.73 -1.67
CA PHE A 96 4.96 -15.92 -0.65
C PHE A 96 5.12 -16.46 0.76
N ALA A 97 6.01 -17.43 1.00
CA ALA A 97 6.14 -18.10 2.30
C ALA A 97 6.47 -17.12 3.46
N ASP A 98 7.24 -16.07 3.18
CA ASP A 98 7.70 -15.13 4.20
C ASP A 98 6.73 -13.95 4.42
N ILE A 99 5.67 -13.83 3.62
CA ILE A 99 4.76 -12.67 3.66
C ILE A 99 4.08 -12.49 5.03
N GLY A 100 3.84 -13.60 5.74
CA GLY A 100 3.25 -13.60 7.08
C GLY A 100 4.25 -13.37 8.22
N THR A 101 5.54 -13.24 7.93
CA THR A 101 6.58 -13.06 8.97
C THR A 101 6.73 -11.60 9.42
N PHE A 102 6.25 -10.65 8.61
CA PHE A 102 6.26 -9.23 8.92
C PHE A 102 5.17 -8.90 9.95
N THR A 103 5.54 -8.14 10.98
CA THR A 103 4.59 -7.62 11.97
C THR A 103 3.52 -6.75 11.32
N GLU A 104 3.91 -6.03 10.27
CA GLU A 104 3.06 -5.13 9.48
C GLU A 104 1.90 -5.87 8.82
N THR A 105 2.08 -7.14 8.46
CA THR A 105 0.99 -7.99 7.93
C THR A 105 -0.15 -8.13 8.95
N ALA A 106 0.15 -8.26 10.24
CA ALA A 106 -0.87 -8.41 11.27
C ALA A 106 -1.49 -7.08 11.72
N GLU A 107 -0.72 -5.99 11.63
CA GLU A 107 -1.13 -4.64 12.05
C GLU A 107 -1.84 -3.85 10.95
N ALA A 108 -1.76 -4.27 9.70
CA ALA A 108 -2.41 -3.60 8.57
C ALA A 108 -3.93 -3.78 8.59
N ASP A 109 -4.63 -2.68 8.30
CA ASP A 109 -6.06 -2.67 7.98
C ASP A 109 -6.30 -3.24 6.57
N GLU A 110 -5.36 -3.00 5.65
CA GLU A 110 -5.42 -3.45 4.26
C GLU A 110 -4.07 -4.06 3.83
N ARG A 111 -4.12 -5.16 3.09
CA ARG A 111 -2.94 -5.87 2.59
C ARG A 111 -3.00 -5.94 1.09
N ILE A 112 -1.96 -5.46 0.42
CA ILE A 112 -1.88 -5.43 -1.03
C ILE A 112 -0.70 -6.27 -1.49
N LEU A 113 -0.96 -7.25 -2.36
CA LEU A 113 0.07 -7.98 -3.09
C LEU A 113 0.21 -7.35 -4.47
N LEU A 114 1.41 -6.88 -4.79
CA LEU A 114 1.76 -6.42 -6.13
C LEU A 114 2.56 -7.51 -6.84
N THR A 115 2.01 -8.08 -7.91
CA THR A 115 2.62 -9.20 -8.66
C THR A 115 2.22 -9.17 -10.13
N THR A 116 2.60 -10.18 -10.90
CA THR A 116 2.28 -10.34 -12.32
C THR A 116 1.57 -11.68 -12.56
N PRO A 117 0.72 -11.81 -13.59
CA PRO A 117 0.08 -13.09 -13.89
C PRO A 117 1.08 -14.25 -14.04
N ALA A 118 2.25 -13.99 -14.64
CA ALA A 118 3.29 -15.00 -14.82
C ALA A 118 3.91 -15.51 -13.50
N SER A 119 3.85 -14.73 -12.43
CA SER A 119 4.30 -15.16 -11.09
C SER A 119 3.28 -16.06 -10.41
N LEU A 120 2.00 -15.80 -10.61
CA LEU A 120 0.91 -16.61 -10.03
C LEU A 120 0.80 -18.00 -10.69
N ASP A 121 1.30 -18.15 -11.91
CA ASP A 121 1.42 -19.46 -12.57
C ASP A 121 2.54 -20.34 -11.97
N ALA A 122 3.37 -19.81 -11.07
CA ALA A 122 4.42 -20.57 -10.41
C ALA A 122 3.90 -21.31 -9.17
N ASP A 123 4.31 -22.57 -8.99
CA ASP A 123 3.80 -23.49 -7.96
C ASP A 123 3.87 -22.94 -6.52
N ASP A 124 4.87 -22.09 -6.20
CA ASP A 124 5.10 -21.54 -4.85
C ASP A 124 4.47 -20.14 -4.62
N CYS A 125 3.66 -19.66 -5.57
CA CYS A 125 3.00 -18.35 -5.52
C CYS A 125 1.49 -18.43 -5.76
N ASP A 126 0.85 -19.38 -5.08
CA ASP A 126 -0.61 -19.50 -5.08
C ASP A 126 -1.26 -18.43 -4.17
N PRO A 127 -2.04 -17.49 -4.73
CA PRO A 127 -2.70 -16.46 -3.96
C PRO A 127 -3.86 -17.00 -3.12
N SER A 128 -4.30 -18.25 -3.30
CA SER A 128 -5.39 -18.85 -2.51
C SER A 128 -5.09 -18.89 -1.01
N THR A 129 -3.80 -18.83 -0.65
CA THR A 129 -3.32 -18.78 0.73
C THR A 129 -3.39 -17.38 1.35
N LEU A 130 -3.58 -16.34 0.54
CA LEU A 130 -3.59 -14.93 0.93
C LEU A 130 -5.03 -14.44 1.14
N VAL A 131 -5.61 -14.82 2.28
CA VAL A 131 -6.97 -14.41 2.67
C VAL A 131 -7.00 -12.93 3.03
N ASP A 132 -7.99 -12.19 2.52
CA ASP A 132 -8.16 -10.75 2.74
C ASP A 132 -7.02 -9.88 2.18
N TRP A 133 -6.37 -10.34 1.11
CA TRP A 133 -5.41 -9.56 0.33
C TRP A 133 -6.04 -9.00 -0.94
N GLU A 134 -5.80 -7.73 -1.22
CA GLU A 134 -5.99 -7.17 -2.56
C GLU A 134 -4.81 -7.59 -3.44
N ILE A 135 -5.09 -8.19 -4.59
CA ILE A 135 -4.05 -8.62 -5.53
C ILE A 135 -4.07 -7.68 -6.72
N VAL A 136 -3.01 -6.90 -6.86
CA VAL A 136 -2.78 -5.99 -7.96
C VAL A 136 -1.84 -6.66 -8.96
N LEU A 137 -2.38 -6.92 -10.16
CA LEU A 137 -1.65 -7.54 -11.25
C LEU A 137 -1.08 -6.47 -12.17
N ILE A 138 0.23 -6.51 -12.40
CA ILE A 138 0.89 -5.70 -13.42
C ILE A 138 1.00 -6.54 -14.70
N GLU A 139 0.34 -6.06 -15.73
CA GLU A 139 0.36 -6.62 -17.08
C GLU A 139 1.46 -5.95 -17.93
N PRO A 140 2.11 -6.69 -18.84
CA PRO A 140 3.14 -6.16 -19.76
C PRO A 140 2.58 -5.33 -20.92
#